data_AF-A0A5R2MZX0-F1
#
_entry.id   AF-A0A5R2MZX0-F1
#
_cell.length_a   1.000
_cell.length_b   1.000
_cell.length_c   1.000
_cell.angle_alpha   90.00
_cell.angle_beta   90.00
_cell.angle_gamma   90.00
#
_symmetry.space_group_name_H-M   'P 1'
#
loop_
_entity.id
_entity.type
_entity.pdbx_description
1 polymer ?
#
loop_
_entity_poly.entity_id
_entity_poly.type
_entity_poly.pdbx_seq_one_letter_code
_entity_poly.pdbx_strand_id
1 'polypeptide(L)'
;VSASGYAAVWATENTREALWDAMQRKETYGTTGPRMAVRFFGGWDFEQADAETRNPGAIGYAKGVPMGGDLTAAPEGKVPTFLVAALKDPIGANLDRYQIVKGWLDDKDQTHEQ
;
A
#
# COMPACT_ATOMS: atom_id res chain seq x y z
N VAL A 1 20.02 -19.87 13.31
CA VAL A 1 18.65 -19.35 13.58
C VAL A 1 18.34 -18.32 12.50
N SER A 2 17.60 -18.71 11.47
CA SER A 2 17.35 -17.91 10.26
C SER A 2 15.98 -17.24 10.34
N ALA A 3 15.94 -15.98 10.77
CA ALA A 3 14.79 -15.12 10.52
C ALA A 3 14.93 -14.55 9.10
N SER A 4 14.32 -15.22 8.11
CA SER A 4 14.51 -14.88 6.69
C SER A 4 13.47 -13.90 6.13
N GLY A 5 12.76 -13.16 6.99
CA GLY A 5 11.73 -12.21 6.59
C GLY A 5 11.69 -10.97 7.46
N TYR A 6 11.46 -9.81 6.84
CA TYR A 6 11.13 -8.56 7.50
C TYR A 6 9.62 -8.33 7.46
N ALA A 7 9.06 -7.92 8.58
CA ALA A 7 7.74 -7.30 8.62
C ALA A 7 7.94 -5.78 8.75
N ALA A 8 7.30 -5.04 7.86
CA ALA A 8 7.24 -3.59 7.91
C ALA A 8 5.85 -3.17 8.40
N VAL A 9 5.82 -2.18 9.29
CA VAL A 9 4.62 -1.67 9.93
C VAL A 9 4.63 -0.15 9.82
N TRP A 10 3.62 0.43 9.17
CA TRP A 10 3.49 1.88 9.05
C TRP A 10 2.77 2.44 10.28
N ALA A 11 3.53 2.75 11.32
CA ALA A 11 3.02 3.34 12.57
C ALA A 11 3.30 4.85 12.66
N THR A 12 2.47 5.55 13.45
CA THR A 12 2.62 6.99 13.72
C THR A 12 3.81 7.30 14.61
N GLU A 13 4.17 6.36 15.49
CA GLU A 13 5.28 6.48 16.44
C GLU A 13 5.87 5.10 16.77
N ASN A 14 7.06 5.08 17.36
CA ASN A 14 7.74 3.85 17.78
C ASN A 14 7.34 3.45 19.22
N THR A 15 6.04 3.30 19.44
CA THR A 15 5.43 2.81 20.68
C THR A 15 4.74 1.48 20.41
N ARG A 16 4.57 0.64 21.44
CA ARG A 16 3.92 -0.67 21.27
C ARG A 16 2.48 -0.50 20.82
N GLU A 17 1.82 0.51 21.38
CA GLU A 17 0.44 0.88 21.13
C GLU A 17 0.25 1.26 19.66
N ALA A 18 1.06 2.20 19.14
CA ALA A 18 0.96 2.64 17.76
C ALA A 18 1.31 1.53 16.75
N LEU A 19 2.26 0.66 17.08
CA LEU A 19 2.58 -0.53 16.28
C LEU A 19 1.40 -1.51 16.25
N TRP A 20 0.75 -1.74 17.39
CA TRP A 20 -0.41 -2.60 17.48
C TRP A 20 -1.58 -2.07 16.66
N ASP A 21 -1.88 -0.77 16.79
CA ASP A 21 -2.92 -0.11 16.01
C ASP A 21 -2.65 -0.20 14.50
N ALA A 22 -1.39 -0.11 14.09
CA ALA A 22 -0.96 -0.26 12.70
C ALA A 22 -1.17 -1.67 12.14
N MET A 23 -0.84 -2.69 12.94
CA MET A 23 -1.12 -4.08 12.59
C MET A 23 -2.63 -4.34 12.55
N GLN A 24 -3.40 -3.77 13.46
CA GLN A 24 -4.85 -3.94 13.53
C GLN A 24 -5.58 -3.38 12.29
N ARG A 25 -5.11 -2.23 11.77
CA ARG A 25 -5.60 -1.65 10.49
C ARG A 25 -4.96 -2.28 9.24
N LYS A 26 -4.10 -3.30 9.41
CA LYS A 26 -3.43 -4.05 8.34
C LYS A 26 -2.55 -3.19 7.44
N GLU A 27 -2.00 -2.11 7.98
CA GLU A 27 -1.07 -1.23 7.24
C GLU A 27 0.36 -1.75 7.37
N THR A 28 0.55 -2.97 6.87
CA THR A 28 1.76 -3.77 7.08
C THR A 28 2.07 -4.61 5.85
N TYR A 29 3.34 -4.93 5.63
CA TYR A 29 3.73 -5.90 4.61
C TYR A 29 4.93 -6.73 5.05
N GLY A 30 5.07 -7.92 4.46
CA GLY A 30 6.18 -8.82 4.68
C GLY A 30 7.07 -8.92 3.44
N THR A 31 8.37 -9.00 3.63
CA THR A 31 9.33 -9.33 2.55
C THR A 31 10.31 -10.38 3.04
N THR A 32 10.55 -11.39 2.21
CA THR A 32 11.64 -12.36 2.40
C THR A 32 12.69 -12.09 1.32
N GLY A 33 13.66 -11.22 1.61
CA GLY A 33 14.68 -10.80 0.63
C GLY A 33 14.98 -9.30 0.72
N PRO A 34 14.94 -8.55 -0.41
CA PRO A 34 15.27 -7.13 -0.43
C PRO A 34 14.45 -6.31 0.56
N ARG A 35 15.11 -5.37 1.23
CA ARG A 35 14.54 -4.44 2.22
C ARG A 35 13.87 -3.24 1.55
N MET A 36 12.89 -3.52 0.70
CA MET A 36 12.13 -2.48 0.00
C MET A 36 11.15 -1.78 0.95
N ALA A 37 10.92 -0.50 0.70
CA ALA A 37 9.87 0.28 1.34
C ALA A 37 8.69 0.43 0.38
N VAL A 38 7.51 -0.07 0.75
CA VAL A 38 6.31 -0.02 -0.10
C VAL A 38 5.17 0.70 0.61
N ARG A 39 4.54 1.64 -0.09
CA ARG A 39 3.29 2.28 0.31
C ARG A 39 2.29 2.17 -0.81
N PHE A 40 1.05 1.89 -0.44
CA PHE A 40 -0.06 1.74 -1.37
C PHE A 40 -1.28 2.44 -0.78
N PHE A 41 -1.88 3.31 -1.58
CA PHE A 41 -3.08 4.05 -1.23
C PHE A 41 -4.09 3.94 -2.36
N GLY A 42 -5.37 3.86 -2.01
CA GLY A 42 -6.49 3.97 -2.94
C GLY A 42 -7.32 5.22 -2.65
N GLY A 43 -7.90 5.83 -3.66
CA GLY A 43 -8.71 7.04 -3.49
C GLY A 43 -9.43 7.42 -4.78
N TRP A 44 -10.23 8.49 -4.72
CA TRP A 44 -11.07 8.92 -5.85
C TRP A 44 -10.51 10.15 -6.58
N ASP A 45 -9.49 10.79 -5.99
CA ASP A 45 -9.00 12.13 -6.36
C ASP A 45 -7.47 12.20 -6.47
N PHE A 46 -6.80 11.06 -6.71
CA PHE A 46 -5.37 11.10 -6.98
C PHE A 46 -5.09 11.61 -8.39
N GLU A 47 -4.11 12.50 -8.49
CA GLU A 47 -3.64 13.09 -9.73
C GLU A 47 -2.20 12.63 -10.04
N GLN A 48 -1.77 12.73 -11.30
CA GLN A 48 -0.43 12.30 -11.68
C GLN A 48 0.68 13.05 -10.90
N ALA A 49 0.47 14.34 -10.62
CA ALA A 49 1.40 15.15 -9.84
C ALA A 49 1.60 14.65 -8.40
N ASP A 50 0.62 13.94 -7.84
CA ASP A 50 0.72 13.36 -6.49
C ASP A 50 1.79 12.26 -6.41
N ALA A 51 2.15 11.64 -7.54
CA ALA A 51 3.21 10.63 -7.61
C ALA A 51 4.63 11.25 -7.68
N GLU A 52 4.75 12.53 -8.02
CA GLU A 52 6.05 13.21 -8.21
C GLU A 52 6.59 13.85 -6.91
N THR A 53 5.81 13.81 -5.84
CA THR A 53 6.20 14.36 -4.54
C THR A 53 7.29 13.53 -3.85
N ARG A 54 8.12 14.21 -3.03
CA ARG A 54 9.10 13.55 -2.16
C ARG A 54 8.47 12.84 -0.97
N ASN A 55 7.20 13.14 -0.64
CA ASN A 55 6.49 12.54 0.47
C ASN A 55 5.10 12.01 0.02
N PRO A 56 5.06 10.87 -0.69
CA PRO A 56 3.81 10.29 -1.18
C PRO A 56 2.90 9.85 -0.03
N GLY A 57 3.46 9.62 1.17
CA GLY A 57 2.71 9.29 2.36
C GLY A 57 1.77 10.40 2.81
N ALA A 58 2.24 11.65 2.85
CA ALA A 58 1.42 12.78 3.28
C ALA A 58 0.20 12.96 2.38
N ILE A 59 0.37 12.84 1.06
CA ILE A 59 -0.73 12.93 0.10
C ILE A 59 -1.65 11.70 0.21
N GLY A 60 -1.08 10.50 0.32
CA GLY A 60 -1.81 9.26 0.47
C GLY A 60 -2.77 9.26 1.67
N TYR A 61 -2.31 9.70 2.84
CA TYR A 61 -3.16 9.83 4.03
C TYR A 61 -4.15 10.99 3.96
N ALA A 62 -3.87 12.03 3.17
CA ALA A 62 -4.76 13.18 3.05
C ALA A 62 -5.93 12.95 2.07
N LYS A 63 -5.66 12.25 0.96
CA LYS A 63 -6.63 12.08 -0.15
C LYS A 63 -7.21 10.67 -0.25
N GLY A 64 -6.63 9.68 0.43
CA GLY A 64 -6.98 8.28 0.21
C GLY A 64 -6.96 7.41 1.45
N VAL A 65 -7.23 6.14 1.20
CA VAL A 65 -7.25 5.05 2.19
C VAL A 65 -5.94 4.26 2.02
N PRO A 66 -5.16 4.05 3.10
CA PRO A 66 -3.96 3.23 3.03
C PRO A 66 -4.31 1.74 2.85
N MET A 67 -3.31 0.96 2.43
CA MET A 67 -3.44 -0.49 2.34
C MET A 67 -3.99 -1.11 3.63
N GLY A 68 -4.85 -2.12 3.45
CA GLY A 68 -5.53 -2.79 4.56
C GLY A 68 -6.90 -2.23 4.92
N GLY A 69 -7.22 -1.02 4.45
CA GLY A 69 -8.55 -0.41 4.56
C GLY A 69 -9.45 -0.63 3.34
N ASP A 70 -10.73 -0.31 3.51
CA ASP A 70 -11.74 -0.43 2.47
C ASP A 70 -12.03 0.94 1.83
N LEU A 71 -12.08 0.98 0.49
CA LEU A 71 -12.53 2.16 -0.25
C LEU A 71 -14.06 2.24 -0.19
N THR A 72 -14.55 3.08 0.72
CA THR A 72 -15.98 3.33 0.92
C THR A 72 -16.39 4.68 0.32
N ALA A 73 -17.70 4.91 0.17
CA ALA A 73 -18.27 6.17 -0.31
C ALA A 73 -17.75 6.63 -1.70
N ALA A 74 -17.81 5.73 -2.68
CA ALA A 74 -17.49 6.07 -4.07
C ALA A 74 -18.41 7.20 -4.58
N PRO A 75 -17.87 8.33 -5.06
CA PRO A 75 -18.67 9.33 -5.76
C PRO A 75 -19.27 8.73 -7.04
N GLU A 76 -20.48 9.14 -7.39
CA GLU A 76 -21.18 8.61 -8.56
C GLU A 76 -20.33 8.77 -9.84
N GLY A 77 -20.14 7.67 -10.56
CA GLY A 77 -19.36 7.64 -11.79
C GLY A 77 -17.84 7.71 -11.64
N LYS A 78 -17.29 7.78 -10.41
CA LYS A 78 -15.84 7.72 -10.19
C LYS A 78 -15.32 6.30 -10.06
N VAL A 79 -14.19 6.04 -10.71
CA VAL A 79 -13.40 4.82 -10.54
C VAL A 79 -12.26 5.08 -9.55
N PRO A 80 -11.84 4.07 -8.77
CA PRO A 80 -10.76 4.25 -7.82
C PRO A 80 -9.44 4.42 -8.57
N THR A 81 -8.60 5.29 -8.04
CA THR A 81 -7.24 5.57 -8.47
C THR A 81 -6.28 5.14 -7.36
N PHE A 82 -5.09 4.69 -7.72
CA PHE A 82 -4.10 4.18 -6.77
C PHE A 82 -2.83 5.01 -6.81
N LEU A 83 -2.34 5.39 -5.64
CA LEU A 83 -1.04 6.00 -5.46
C LEU A 83 -0.11 4.96 -4.84
N VAL A 84 0.95 4.59 -5.56
CA VAL A 84 1.92 3.58 -5.14
C VAL A 84 3.30 4.20 -5.09
N ALA A 85 3.99 4.01 -3.98
CA ALA A 85 5.37 4.40 -3.82
C ALA A 85 6.19 3.19 -3.39
N ALA A 86 7.25 2.90 -4.14
CA ALA A 86 8.18 1.83 -3.85
C ALA A 86 9.61 2.35 -3.87
N LEU A 87 10.35 2.12 -2.79
CA LEU A 87 11.76 2.41 -2.68
C LEU A 87 12.53 1.09 -2.72
N LYS A 88 13.49 1.00 -3.65
CA LYS A 88 14.37 -0.16 -3.76
C LYS A 88 15.20 -0.36 -2.49
N ASP A 89 15.73 -1.57 -2.34
CA ASP A 89 16.73 -1.84 -1.30
C ASP A 89 17.99 -1.00 -1.55
N PRO A 90 18.54 -0.29 -0.54
CA PRO A 90 19.76 0.51 -0.69
C PRO A 90 21.01 -0.32 -1.01
N ILE A 91 21.05 -1.60 -0.63
CA ILE A 91 22.19 -2.51 -0.80
C ILE A 91 21.93 -3.53 -1.92
N GLY A 92 20.66 -3.78 -2.25
CA GLY A 92 20.23 -4.80 -3.21
C GLY A 92 20.19 -4.34 -4.69
N ALA A 93 19.67 -5.23 -5.53
CA ALA A 93 19.42 -4.96 -6.95
C ALA A 93 18.38 -3.85 -7.15
N ASN A 94 18.35 -3.27 -8.37
CA ASN A 94 17.36 -2.25 -8.73
C ASN A 94 15.93 -2.83 -8.72
N LEU A 95 14.97 -1.95 -8.41
CA LEU A 95 13.56 -2.24 -8.62
C LEU A 95 13.26 -2.12 -10.11
N ASP A 96 12.91 -3.24 -10.75
CA ASP A 96 12.61 -3.29 -12.18
C ASP A 96 11.20 -2.77 -12.49
N ARG A 97 10.19 -3.31 -11.79
CA ARG A 97 8.79 -2.91 -11.91
C ARG A 97 8.00 -3.29 -10.67
N TYR A 98 6.84 -2.66 -10.50
CA TYR A 98 5.77 -3.13 -9.63
C TYR A 98 4.54 -3.43 -10.47
N GLN A 99 3.75 -4.42 -10.03
CA GLN A 99 2.52 -4.85 -10.69
C GLN A 99 1.42 -4.89 -9.65
N ILE A 100 0.26 -4.36 -10.03
CA ILE A 100 -0.94 -4.39 -9.20
C ILE A 100 -1.83 -5.48 -9.82
N VAL A 101 -2.11 -6.52 -9.04
CA VAL A 101 -3.02 -7.60 -9.44
C VAL A 101 -4.37 -7.33 -8.79
N LYS A 102 -5.40 -7.15 -9.61
CA LYS A 102 -6.78 -6.91 -9.17
C LYS A 102 -7.53 -8.23 -9.13
N GLY A 103 -7.94 -8.65 -7.94
CA GLY A 103 -8.91 -9.72 -7.75
C GLY A 103 -10.33 -9.17 -7.64
N TRP A 104 -11.33 -9.82 -8.24
CA TRP A 104 -12.75 -9.51 -8.02
C TRP A 104 -13.62 -10.76 -8.08
N LEU A 105 -14.82 -10.66 -7.50
CA LEU A 105 -15.88 -11.66 -7.63
C LEU A 105 -16.89 -11.17 -8.67
N ASP A 106 -17.40 -12.08 -9.50
CA ASP A 106 -18.51 -11.79 -10.39
C ASP A 106 -19.87 -12.03 -9.71
N ASP A 107 -20.97 -11.78 -10.45
CA ASP A 107 -22.34 -11.97 -9.98
C ASP A 107 -22.69 -13.44 -9.63
N LYS A 108 -21.78 -14.39 -9.90
CA LYS A 108 -21.91 -15.82 -9.63
C LYS A 108 -20.93 -16.30 -8.55
N ASP A 109 -20.34 -15.38 -7.80
CA ASP A 109 -19.33 -15.64 -6.77
C ASP A 109 -18.07 -16.35 -7.31
N GLN A 110 -17.76 -16.21 -8.62
CA GLN A 110 -16.53 -16.75 -9.20
C GLN A 110 -15.40 -15.72 -9.06
N THR A 111 -14.22 -16.20 -8.66
CA THR A 111 -13.01 -15.37 -8.49
C THR A 111 -12.32 -15.13 -9.82
N HIS A 112 -12.01 -13.87 -10.11
CA HIS A 112 -11.25 -13.42 -11.29
C HIS A 112 -10.03 -12.60 -10.86
N GLU A 113 -8.97 -12.61 -11.69
CA GLU A 113 -7.75 -11.82 -11.49
C GLU A 113 -7.30 -11.14 -12.79
N GLN A 114 -6.70 -9.95 -12.68
CA GLN A 114 -6.09 -9.19 -13.79
C GLN A 114 -4.87 -8.40 -13.33
#